data_AF-C5FBM8-F1
#
_entry.id   AF-C5FBM8-F1
#
_cell.length_a   1.000
_cell.length_b   1.000
_cell.length_c   1.000
_cell.angle_alpha   90.00
_cell.angle_beta   90.00
_cell.angle_gamma   90.00
#
_symmetry.space_group_name_H-M   'P 1'
#
loop_
_entity.id
_entity.type
_entity.pdbx_description
1 polymer ?
#
loop_
_entity_poly.entity_id
_entity_poly.type
_entity_poly.pdbx_seq_one_letter_code
_entity_poly.pdbx_strand_id
1 'polypeptide(L)'
;MSPDILGNITEERHPGYNAFFTRTPLPQWIEHLKSERQAIAAGEKADVYRLIDEEPICICHGDFSTSNILVREGNVVGVIDWEFAGTYPLSEVLGPMDIISLAEKHYHAGRDAAEEESEKWNKKVLVDIEAVARQRSWSEKDVKVLMRGSHGIFAKAQFEMFPRDWMG
;
A
#
# COMPACT_ATOMS: atom_id res chain seq x y z
N MET A 1 51.51 -9.82 -6.47
CA MET A 1 51.16 -8.60 -7.22
C MET A 1 50.62 -9.06 -8.57
N SER A 2 49.41 -8.75 -9.03
CA SER A 2 48.20 -8.14 -8.49
C SER A 2 47.05 -8.69 -9.35
N PRO A 3 45.87 -9.03 -8.79
CA PRO A 3 44.66 -9.27 -9.56
C PRO A 3 43.85 -7.97 -9.67
N ASP A 4 43.83 -7.36 -10.86
CA ASP A 4 42.96 -6.21 -11.18
C ASP A 4 42.19 -6.49 -12.46
N ILE A 5 41.13 -7.29 -12.34
CA ILE A 5 40.03 -7.36 -13.32
C ILE A 5 38.73 -7.13 -12.54
N LEU A 6 38.65 -5.97 -11.91
CA LEU A 6 37.40 -5.32 -11.55
C LEU A 6 37.51 -3.91 -12.11
N GLY A 7 37.25 -3.81 -13.41
CA GLY A 7 37.13 -2.53 -14.08
C GLY A 7 36.06 -1.71 -13.39
N ASN A 8 36.45 -0.50 -12.99
CA ASN A 8 35.57 0.54 -12.47
C ASN A 8 34.35 0.69 -13.38
N ILE A 9 33.22 0.13 -12.95
CA ILE A 9 31.91 0.58 -13.42
C ILE A 9 31.61 1.83 -12.61
N THR A 10 32.10 2.97 -13.10
CA THR A 10 31.51 4.26 -12.75
C THR A 10 30.13 4.29 -13.39
N GLU A 11 29.12 3.83 -12.66
CA GLU A 11 27.72 4.02 -13.04
C GLU A 11 27.45 5.53 -13.10
N GLU A 12 27.27 6.04 -14.31
CA GLU A 12 26.66 7.34 -14.55
C GLU A 12 25.28 7.33 -13.88
N ARG A 13 25.18 8.10 -12.78
CA ARG A 13 23.97 8.24 -11.96
C ARG A 13 22.86 8.88 -12.79
N HIS A 14 21.89 8.09 -13.20
CA HIS A 14 20.55 8.59 -13.49
C HIS A 14 19.86 8.97 -12.16
N PRO A 15 19.34 10.20 -12.00
CA PRO A 15 18.83 10.71 -10.72
C PRO A 15 17.47 10.13 -10.27
N GLY A 16 17.09 8.94 -10.76
CA GLY A 16 15.77 8.36 -10.56
C GLY A 16 15.73 6.92 -10.04
N TYR A 17 16.85 6.31 -9.66
CA TYR A 17 16.87 4.89 -9.24
C TYR A 17 17.21 4.70 -7.75
N ASN A 18 16.23 4.12 -7.03
CA ASN A 18 16.26 3.40 -5.75
C ASN A 18 17.07 4.03 -4.59
N ALA A 19 16.38 4.80 -3.74
CA ALA A 19 16.95 5.33 -2.50
C ALA A 19 16.91 4.35 -1.30
N PHE A 20 16.37 3.14 -1.44
CA PHE A 20 16.16 2.24 -0.30
C PHE A 20 17.48 1.62 0.22
N PHE A 21 18.26 0.99 -0.67
CA PHE A 21 19.55 0.37 -0.29
C PHE A 21 20.72 1.34 -0.22
N THR A 22 20.52 2.61 -0.57
CA THR A 22 21.57 3.63 -0.42
C THR A 22 21.74 4.09 1.03
N ARG A 23 20.72 3.89 1.88
CA ARG A 23 20.74 4.25 3.31
C ARG A 23 20.96 3.05 4.24
N THR A 24 20.59 1.85 3.81
CA THR A 24 20.77 0.61 4.57
C THR A 24 21.47 -0.44 3.71
N PRO A 25 22.73 -0.79 4.00
CA PRO A 25 23.43 -1.86 3.30
C PRO A 25 22.64 -3.17 3.36
N LEU A 26 22.60 -3.91 2.26
CA LEU A 26 21.88 -5.19 2.15
C LEU A 26 22.15 -6.17 3.31
N PRO A 27 23.41 -6.36 3.79
CA PRO A 27 23.65 -7.22 4.95
C PRO A 27 22.98 -6.74 6.24
N GLN A 28 22.93 -5.42 6.48
CA GLN A 28 22.26 -4.86 7.65
C GLN A 28 20.74 -5.03 7.54
N TRP A 29 20.18 -4.87 6.35
CA TRP A 29 18.77 -5.13 6.10
C TRP A 29 18.40 -6.60 6.32
N ILE A 30 19.24 -7.55 5.85
CA ILE A 30 19.04 -8.98 6.10
C ILE A 30 19.07 -9.29 7.61
N GLU A 31 20.01 -8.71 8.36
CA GLU A 31 20.04 -8.90 9.82
C GLU A 31 18.83 -8.28 10.51
N HIS A 32 18.34 -7.14 10.03
CA HIS A 32 17.07 -6.56 10.51
C HIS A 32 15.89 -7.51 10.31
N LEU A 33 15.72 -8.07 9.11
CA LEU A 33 14.65 -9.03 8.81
C LEU A 33 14.75 -10.29 9.67
N LYS A 34 15.95 -10.81 9.91
CA LYS A 34 16.17 -11.96 10.80
C LYS A 34 15.74 -11.65 12.24
N SER A 35 16.11 -10.46 12.74
CA SER A 35 15.72 -10.01 14.07
C SER A 35 14.20 -9.84 14.18
N GLU A 36 13.55 -9.22 13.20
CA GLU A 36 12.09 -9.09 13.20
C GLU A 36 11.41 -10.46 13.18
N ARG A 37 11.89 -11.41 12.36
CA ARG A 37 11.38 -12.78 12.34
C ARG A 37 11.50 -13.47 13.70
N GLN A 38 12.62 -13.29 14.40
CA GLN A 38 12.83 -13.86 15.73
C GLN A 38 11.88 -13.27 16.77
N ALA A 39 11.67 -11.95 16.76
CA ALA A 39 10.72 -11.28 17.65
C ALA A 39 9.28 -11.78 17.43
N ILE A 40 8.89 -12.01 16.17
CA ILE A 40 7.59 -12.61 15.84
C ILE A 40 7.49 -14.03 16.42
N ALA A 41 8.52 -14.86 16.21
CA ALA A 41 8.56 -16.24 16.72
C ALA A 41 8.57 -16.31 18.27
N ALA A 42 9.16 -15.31 18.92
CA ALA A 42 9.15 -15.17 20.38
C ALA A 42 7.79 -14.68 20.93
N GLY A 43 6.86 -14.30 20.05
CA GLY A 43 5.51 -13.86 20.40
C GLY A 43 5.41 -12.38 20.77
N GLU A 44 6.45 -11.58 20.59
CA GLU A 44 6.46 -10.15 20.93
C GLU A 44 5.44 -9.34 20.11
N LYS A 45 5.01 -9.88 18.96
CA LYS A 45 3.97 -9.32 18.08
C LYS A 45 2.74 -10.24 17.97
N ALA A 46 2.61 -11.27 18.82
CA ALA A 46 1.60 -12.32 18.68
C ALA A 46 0.15 -11.79 18.67
N ASP A 47 -0.13 -10.74 19.44
CA ASP A 47 -1.46 -10.14 19.50
C ASP A 47 -1.89 -9.52 18.17
N VAL A 48 -0.96 -8.88 17.44
CA VAL A 48 -1.28 -8.28 16.13
C VAL A 48 -1.54 -9.37 15.09
N TYR A 49 -0.72 -10.42 15.04
CA TYR A 49 -0.95 -11.52 14.10
C TYR A 49 -2.22 -12.30 14.43
N ARG A 50 -2.54 -12.51 15.72
CA ARG A 50 -3.82 -13.11 16.11
C ARG A 50 -5.01 -12.26 15.66
N LEU A 51 -4.94 -10.94 15.85
CA LEU A 51 -5.99 -10.04 15.39
C LEU A 51 -6.17 -10.12 13.87
N ILE A 52 -5.07 -10.16 13.11
CA ILE A 52 -5.06 -10.31 11.65
C ILE A 52 -5.67 -11.67 11.23
N ASP A 53 -5.27 -12.76 11.89
CA ASP A 53 -5.74 -14.12 11.57
C ASP A 53 -7.24 -14.31 11.88
N GLU A 54 -7.82 -13.49 12.76
CA GLU A 54 -9.24 -13.48 13.09
C GLU A 54 -10.11 -12.68 12.09
N GLU A 55 -9.50 -11.99 11.13
CA GLU A 55 -10.22 -11.23 10.10
C GLU A 55 -10.67 -12.10 8.92
N PRO A 56 -11.79 -11.73 8.26
CA PRO A 56 -12.15 -12.35 7.00
C PRO A 56 -11.06 -12.15 5.93
N ILE A 57 -10.69 -13.23 5.25
CA ILE A 57 -9.79 -13.16 4.08
C ILE A 57 -10.59 -12.70 2.87
N CYS A 58 -10.13 -11.63 2.23
CA CYS A 58 -10.74 -10.99 1.08
C CYS A 58 -9.78 -10.99 -0.11
N ILE A 59 -10.33 -11.00 -1.32
CA ILE A 59 -9.54 -10.64 -2.51
C ILE A 59 -9.43 -9.12 -2.53
N CYS A 60 -8.20 -8.62 -2.46
CA CYS A 60 -7.93 -7.18 -2.59
C CYS A 60 -7.22 -6.90 -3.91
N HIS A 61 -7.49 -5.72 -4.46
CA HIS A 61 -6.92 -5.29 -5.73
C HIS A 61 -5.40 -5.03 -5.65
N GLY A 62 -4.90 -4.58 -4.49
CA GLY A 62 -3.50 -4.23 -4.27
C GLY A 62 -3.16 -2.79 -4.68
N ASP A 63 -3.78 -2.26 -5.73
CA ASP A 63 -3.64 -0.86 -6.15
C ASP A 63 -5.02 -0.25 -6.51
N PHE A 64 -5.88 -0.06 -5.51
CA PHE A 64 -7.25 0.41 -5.75
C PHE A 64 -7.35 1.94 -5.83
N SER A 65 -6.86 2.50 -6.94
CA SER A 65 -6.86 3.93 -7.22
C SER A 65 -7.82 4.29 -8.38
N THR A 66 -8.23 5.55 -8.47
CA THR A 66 -9.11 6.02 -9.57
C THR A 66 -8.56 5.79 -10.98
N SER A 67 -7.24 5.69 -11.18
CA SER A 67 -6.65 5.34 -12.48
C SER A 67 -7.00 3.93 -12.95
N ASN A 68 -7.30 3.04 -12.00
CA ASN A 68 -7.61 1.63 -12.26
C ASN A 68 -9.13 1.37 -12.35
N ILE A 69 -9.95 2.43 -12.32
CA ILE A 69 -11.42 2.35 -12.42
C ILE A 69 -11.87 2.92 -13.77
N LEU A 70 -12.52 2.07 -14.57
CA LEU A 70 -13.11 2.49 -15.85
C LEU A 70 -14.51 3.04 -15.63
N VAL A 71 -14.76 4.25 -16.15
CA VAL A 71 -16.06 4.92 -16.09
C VAL A 71 -16.57 5.20 -17.50
N ARG A 72 -17.84 4.86 -17.76
CA ARG A 72 -18.55 5.20 -19.00
C ARG A 72 -19.91 5.78 -18.66
N GLU A 73 -20.20 6.97 -19.20
CA GLU A 73 -21.49 7.65 -19.02
C GLU A 73 -21.86 7.83 -17.52
N GLY A 74 -20.87 8.10 -16.68
CA GLY A 74 -21.04 8.28 -15.23
C GLY A 74 -21.16 6.98 -14.43
N ASN A 75 -21.04 5.81 -15.07
CA ASN A 75 -21.12 4.51 -14.40
C ASN A 75 -19.76 3.81 -14.39
N VAL A 76 -19.42 3.17 -13.27
CA VAL A 76 -18.26 2.26 -13.21
C VAL A 76 -18.56 1.04 -14.08
N VAL A 77 -17.71 0.77 -15.07
CA VAL A 77 -17.87 -0.35 -16.00
C VAL A 77 -16.77 -1.41 -15.88
N GLY A 78 -15.73 -1.15 -15.10
CA GLY A 78 -14.67 -2.12 -14.86
C GLY A 78 -13.62 -1.64 -13.87
N VAL A 79 -12.90 -2.60 -13.33
CA VAL A 79 -11.67 -2.40 -12.54
C VAL A 79 -10.57 -3.18 -13.26
N ILE A 80 -9.46 -2.50 -13.57
CA ILE A 80 -8.33 -3.04 -14.33
C ILE A 80 -7.07 -3.05 -13.46
N ASP A 81 -6.00 -3.65 -13.97
CA ASP A 81 -4.68 -3.64 -13.34
C ASP A 81 -4.56 -4.47 -12.05
N TRP A 82 -4.88 -5.76 -12.17
CA TRP A 82 -4.90 -6.71 -11.05
C TRP A 82 -3.53 -7.33 -10.73
N GLU A 83 -2.42 -6.74 -11.18
CA GLU A 83 -1.10 -7.36 -11.04
C GLU A 83 -0.61 -7.43 -9.59
N PHE A 84 -1.12 -6.55 -8.72
CA PHE A 84 -0.88 -6.54 -7.28
C PHE A 84 -1.98 -7.24 -6.46
N ALA A 85 -2.93 -7.89 -7.14
CA ALA A 85 -4.04 -8.50 -6.45
C ALA A 85 -3.63 -9.74 -5.65
N GLY A 86 -4.31 -9.96 -4.54
CA GLY A 86 -4.03 -11.08 -3.65
C GLY A 86 -5.08 -11.30 -2.59
N THR A 87 -4.87 -12.33 -1.76
CA THR A 87 -5.71 -12.61 -0.61
C THR A 87 -5.13 -11.94 0.63
N TYR A 88 -5.90 -11.04 1.21
CA TYR A 88 -5.48 -10.23 2.35
C TYR A 88 -6.57 -10.16 3.42
N PRO A 89 -6.22 -9.82 4.67
CA PRO A 89 -7.19 -9.50 5.71
C PRO A 89 -8.13 -8.36 5.28
N LEU A 90 -9.34 -8.34 5.83
CA LEU A 90 -10.37 -7.34 5.49
C LEU A 90 -9.89 -5.90 5.73
N SER A 91 -9.05 -5.67 6.75
CA SER A 91 -8.44 -4.35 7.02
C SER A 91 -7.66 -3.77 5.84
N GLU A 92 -7.15 -4.64 4.95
CA GLU A 92 -6.30 -4.26 3.83
C GLU A 92 -7.09 -3.90 2.56
N VAL A 93 -8.41 -4.13 2.53
CA VAL A 93 -9.24 -3.89 1.34
C VAL A 93 -9.17 -2.44 0.86
N LEU A 94 -9.14 -1.49 1.79
CA LEU A 94 -9.01 -0.05 1.47
C LEU A 94 -7.54 0.40 1.45
N GLY A 95 -6.63 -0.40 2.00
CA GLY A 95 -5.21 -0.10 2.10
C GLY A 95 -4.89 1.20 2.88
N PRO A 96 -3.62 1.61 2.88
CA PRO A 96 -3.19 2.91 3.42
C PRO A 96 -3.26 4.06 2.39
N MET A 97 -3.64 3.76 1.15
CA MET A 97 -3.58 4.71 0.03
C MET A 97 -4.91 5.45 -0.15
N ASP A 98 -4.82 6.68 -0.63
CA ASP A 98 -5.99 7.45 -1.05
C ASP A 98 -6.64 6.80 -2.27
N ILE A 99 -7.93 6.50 -2.19
CA ILE A 99 -8.71 5.95 -3.32
C ILE A 99 -8.74 6.99 -4.46
N ILE A 100 -8.91 8.27 -4.08
CA ILE A 100 -8.95 9.42 -4.97
C ILE A 100 -7.70 10.28 -4.72
N SER A 101 -6.82 10.34 -5.72
CA SER A 101 -5.69 11.26 -5.76
C SER A 101 -5.83 12.19 -6.95
N LEU A 102 -6.07 13.48 -6.68
CA LEU A 102 -6.12 14.54 -7.71
C LEU A 102 -4.78 15.28 -7.83
N ALA A 103 -3.92 15.16 -6.81
CA ALA A 103 -2.67 15.90 -6.71
C ALA A 103 -1.64 15.52 -7.79
N GLU A 104 -1.59 14.26 -8.22
CA GLU A 104 -0.63 13.81 -9.25
C GLU A 104 -0.88 14.45 -10.63
N LYS A 105 -2.12 14.82 -10.94
CA LYS A 105 -2.51 15.34 -12.27
C LYS A 105 -2.55 16.87 -12.35
N HIS A 106 -2.36 17.58 -11.24
CA HIS A 106 -2.47 19.04 -11.17
C HIS A 106 -1.16 19.73 -10.79
N TYR A 107 -0.12 19.58 -11.61
CA TYR A 107 1.10 20.40 -11.51
C TYR A 107 0.87 21.90 -11.78
N HIS A 108 -0.29 22.29 -12.31
CA HIS A 108 -0.55 23.67 -12.79
C HIS A 108 -1.62 24.45 -12.03
N ALA A 109 -2.43 23.80 -11.19
CA ALA A 109 -3.43 24.47 -10.36
C ALA A 109 -3.14 24.11 -8.89
N GLY A 110 -2.51 25.04 -8.17
CA GLY A 110 -2.13 24.97 -6.74
C GLY A 110 -2.28 23.61 -6.04
N ARG A 111 -1.15 22.94 -5.79
CA ARG A 111 -1.06 21.62 -5.14
C ARG A 111 -1.96 21.51 -3.89
N ASP A 112 -1.96 22.53 -3.04
CA ASP A 112 -2.72 22.57 -1.79
C ASP A 112 -4.24 22.45 -2.01
N ALA A 113 -4.78 23.05 -3.08
CA ALA A 113 -6.21 22.98 -3.39
C ALA A 113 -6.61 21.58 -3.91
N ALA A 114 -5.73 20.95 -4.69
CA ALA A 114 -5.95 19.59 -5.18
C ALA A 114 -5.84 18.55 -4.06
N GLU A 115 -4.95 18.77 -3.08
CA GLU A 115 -4.84 17.94 -1.87
C GLU A 115 -6.09 18.06 -1.00
N GLU A 116 -6.56 19.29 -0.72
CA GLU A 116 -7.80 19.51 0.05
C GLU A 116 -9.02 18.87 -0.62
N GLU A 117 -9.12 18.99 -1.95
CA GLU A 117 -10.19 18.36 -2.71
C GLU A 117 -10.10 16.82 -2.67
N SER A 118 -8.88 16.25 -2.78
CA SER A 118 -8.66 14.80 -2.67
C SER A 118 -9.11 14.28 -1.30
N GLU A 119 -8.70 14.94 -0.22
CA GLU A 119 -9.12 14.58 1.14
C GLU A 119 -10.65 14.61 1.31
N LYS A 120 -11.29 15.67 0.78
CA LYS A 120 -12.74 15.83 0.86
C LYS A 120 -13.45 14.67 0.16
N TRP A 121 -12.97 14.27 -1.02
CA TRP A 121 -13.56 13.17 -1.76
C TRP A 121 -13.27 11.81 -1.14
N ASN A 122 -12.05 11.57 -0.61
CA ASN A 122 -11.73 10.34 0.12
C ASN A 122 -12.65 10.16 1.34
N LYS A 123 -12.87 11.22 2.14
CA LYS A 123 -13.82 11.19 3.26
C LYS A 123 -15.23 10.81 2.82
N LYS A 124 -15.69 11.36 1.69
CA LYS A 124 -17.01 11.03 1.15
C LYS A 124 -17.10 9.57 0.69
N VAL A 125 -16.10 9.08 -0.04
CA VAL A 125 -16.05 7.69 -0.52
C VAL A 125 -16.06 6.72 0.65
N LEU A 126 -15.32 6.99 1.73
CA LEU A 126 -15.32 6.16 2.93
C LEU A 126 -16.71 6.07 3.58
N VAL A 127 -17.45 7.17 3.65
CA VAL A 127 -18.84 7.18 4.13
C VAL A 127 -19.75 6.33 3.24
N ASP A 128 -19.61 6.47 1.92
CA ASP A 128 -20.41 5.70 0.96
C ASP A 128 -20.08 4.19 1.03
N ILE A 129 -18.81 3.82 1.19
CA ILE A 129 -18.37 2.44 1.40
C ILE A 129 -18.98 1.84 2.67
N GLU A 130 -18.92 2.58 3.78
CA GLU A 130 -19.54 2.13 5.04
C GLU A 130 -21.05 1.90 4.87
N ALA A 131 -21.74 2.84 4.22
CA ALA A 131 -23.17 2.73 3.96
C ALA A 131 -23.51 1.50 3.10
N VAL A 132 -22.72 1.22 2.07
CA VAL A 132 -22.90 0.03 1.22
C VAL A 132 -22.65 -1.26 2.01
N ALA A 133 -21.60 -1.32 2.85
CA ALA A 133 -21.33 -2.49 3.68
C ALA A 133 -22.50 -2.78 4.63
N ARG A 134 -23.05 -1.74 5.27
CA ARG A 134 -24.24 -1.85 6.13
C ARG A 134 -25.48 -2.28 5.36
N GLN A 135 -25.72 -1.72 4.17
CA GLN A 135 -26.84 -2.11 3.31
C GLN A 135 -26.76 -3.60 2.91
N ARG A 136 -25.55 -4.12 2.74
CA ARG A 136 -25.28 -5.53 2.46
C ARG A 136 -25.33 -6.43 3.71
N SER A 137 -25.79 -5.90 4.84
CA SER A 137 -25.95 -6.63 6.11
C SER A 137 -24.64 -7.24 6.63
N TRP A 138 -23.51 -6.56 6.39
CA TRP A 138 -22.25 -6.92 7.03
C TRP A 138 -22.35 -6.75 8.54
N SER A 139 -21.60 -7.54 9.30
CA SER A 139 -21.61 -7.43 10.75
C SER A 139 -20.97 -6.12 11.20
N GLU A 140 -21.39 -5.57 12.34
CA GLU A 140 -20.76 -4.37 12.92
C GLU A 140 -19.26 -4.57 13.18
N LYS A 141 -18.84 -5.81 13.45
CA LYS A 141 -17.42 -6.15 13.60
C LYS A 141 -16.68 -5.93 12.28
N ASP A 142 -17.20 -6.48 11.19
CA ASP A 142 -16.55 -6.41 9.88
C ASP A 142 -16.55 -5.00 9.30
N VAL A 143 -17.65 -4.25 9.49
CA VAL A 143 -17.69 -2.82 9.10
C VAL A 143 -16.62 -2.02 9.86
N LYS A 144 -16.47 -2.25 11.17
CA LYS A 144 -15.40 -1.59 11.94
C LYS A 144 -14.00 -1.98 11.47
N VAL A 145 -13.78 -3.24 11.14
CA VAL A 145 -12.49 -3.72 10.61
C VAL A 145 -12.18 -3.05 9.26
N LEU A 146 -13.13 -3.05 8.32
CA LEU A 146 -13.00 -2.38 7.03
C LEU A 146 -12.65 -0.89 7.19
N MET A 147 -13.36 -0.19 8.08
CA MET A 147 -13.20 1.26 8.26
C MET A 147 -12.00 1.66 9.14
N ARG A 148 -11.34 0.69 9.82
CA ARG A 148 -10.17 0.95 10.66
C ARG A 148 -8.92 1.27 9.84
N GLY A 149 -8.89 0.84 8.58
CA GLY A 149 -7.71 0.90 7.71
C GLY A 149 -6.69 -0.21 8.00
N SER A 150 -5.65 -0.25 7.17
CA SER A 150 -4.59 -1.27 7.20
C SER A 150 -3.88 -1.37 8.56
N HIS A 151 -3.47 -2.59 8.95
CA HIS A 151 -2.59 -2.75 10.09
C HIS A 151 -1.23 -2.13 9.75
N GLY A 152 -0.69 -1.26 10.60
CA GLY A 152 0.59 -0.59 10.33
C GLY A 152 1.77 -1.54 10.03
N ILE A 153 1.73 -2.77 10.56
CA ILE A 153 2.70 -3.83 10.23
C ILE A 153 2.52 -4.34 8.81
N PHE A 154 1.28 -4.49 8.34
CA PHE A 154 0.95 -4.95 6.99
C PHE A 154 1.27 -3.87 5.94
N ALA A 155 0.88 -2.62 6.20
CA ALA A 155 1.27 -1.47 5.39
C ALA A 155 2.80 -1.37 5.26
N LYS A 156 3.54 -1.50 6.37
CA LYS A 156 5.02 -1.50 6.35
C LYS A 156 5.57 -2.63 5.48
N ALA A 157 5.04 -3.85 5.61
CA ALA A 157 5.45 -4.99 4.80
C ALA A 157 5.18 -4.77 3.30
N GLN A 158 4.03 -4.22 2.94
CA GLN A 158 3.73 -3.84 1.55
C GLN A 158 4.72 -2.79 1.02
N PHE A 159 5.01 -1.74 1.79
CA PHE A 159 5.99 -0.70 1.39
C PHE A 159 7.42 -1.24 1.24
N GLU A 160 7.82 -2.23 2.04
CA GLU A 160 9.14 -2.87 1.91
C GLU A 160 9.23 -3.80 0.70
N MET A 161 8.13 -4.50 0.37
CA MET A 161 8.08 -5.42 -0.77
C MET A 161 7.86 -4.69 -2.11
N PHE A 162 7.19 -3.54 -2.08
CA PHE A 162 6.88 -2.72 -3.25
C PHE A 162 7.26 -1.26 -2.98
N PRO A 163 8.55 -0.90 -3.12
CA PRO A 163 8.99 0.48 -2.97
C PRO A 163 8.22 1.39 -3.94
N ARG A 164 7.81 2.57 -3.49
CA ARG A 164 7.03 3.53 -4.32
C ARG A 164 7.70 3.86 -5.66
N ASP A 165 9.02 3.73 -5.73
CA ASP A 165 9.81 3.96 -6.94
C ASP A 165 9.55 2.91 -8.05
N TRP A 166 8.84 1.81 -7.75
CA TRP A 166 8.49 0.75 -8.72
C TRP A 166 7.05 0.86 -9.26
N MET A 167 6.24 1.75 -8.68
CA MET A 167 4.85 2.00 -9.11
C MET A 167 4.75 3.28 -9.97
N GLY A 168 5.69 3.44 -10.91
CA GLY A 168 5.81 4.60 -11.80
C GLY A 168 5.87 4.22 -13.28
#